data_AF-A0A4Y1WZ32-F1
#
_entry.id   AF-A0A4Y1WZ32-F1
#
_cell.length_a   1.000
_cell.length_b   1.000
_cell.length_c   1.000
_cell.angle_alpha   90.00
_cell.angle_beta   90.00
_cell.angle_gamma   90.00
#
_symmetry.space_group_name_H-M   'P 1'
#
loop_
_entity.id
_entity.type
_entity.pdbx_description
1 polymer ?
#
loop_
_entity_poly.entity_id
_entity_poly.type
_entity_poly.pdbx_seq_one_letter_code
_entity_poly.pdbx_strand_id
1 'polypeptide(L)'
;MNCGDTKVNEIGKDFCIAFVEYLKTGYKTAKGENLKPKTAFNRQCTFVTALNVAVREGIIPTNPMNLLSHHERAKASKGKRDYLTIDEVKRLIATPCKNNMVKNAYLFACNCGLRLGDVRKLKWGDITQDNGRWILSVIMNKSEKPIHIPLGVQARRWMPGCEDSGKHDAGSLVFEHLPGDSHINDILKIWAADAGITKSVTYHTSRHTFATMLLTLGADLYTVSKLLGHSQIKNTQIYAEIINRRKDEAVNLIDKVFD
;
A
#
# COMPACT_ATOMS: atom_id res chain seq x y z
N MET A 1 -24.38 0.90 27.01
CA MET A 1 -25.42 1.15 25.99
C MET A 1 -26.28 -0.09 25.92
N ASN A 2 -27.59 0.04 26.17
CA ASN A 2 -28.53 -1.02 25.85
C ASN A 2 -28.45 -1.27 24.35
N CYS A 3 -28.12 -2.51 23.96
CA CYS A 3 -27.97 -2.93 22.58
C CYS A 3 -29.36 -3.21 21.96
N GLY A 4 -30.28 -2.24 22.09
CA GLY A 4 -31.58 -2.29 21.43
C GLY A 4 -31.46 -1.76 20.00
N ASP A 5 -32.21 -2.35 19.08
CA ASP A 5 -32.31 -1.85 17.71
C ASP A 5 -32.79 -0.39 17.75
N THR A 6 -31.94 0.53 17.26
CA THR A 6 -32.26 1.96 17.15
C THR A 6 -32.77 2.23 15.74
N LYS A 7 -33.91 2.90 15.60
CA LYS A 7 -34.41 3.27 14.28
C LYS A 7 -33.54 4.37 13.69
N VAL A 8 -33.36 4.35 12.37
CA VAL A 8 -32.49 5.31 11.67
C VAL A 8 -32.97 6.75 11.85
N ASN A 9 -34.27 6.97 11.97
CA ASN A 9 -34.88 8.29 12.21
C ASN A 9 -34.69 8.82 13.65
N GLU A 10 -34.27 7.99 14.59
CA GLU A 10 -33.97 8.36 15.98
C GLU A 10 -32.49 8.70 16.18
N ILE A 11 -31.67 8.55 15.13
CA ILE A 11 -30.24 8.87 15.18
C ILE A 11 -30.06 10.38 15.21
N GLY A 12 -29.74 10.91 16.39
CA GLY A 12 -29.39 12.31 16.61
C GLY A 12 -27.88 12.55 16.84
N LYS A 13 -27.53 13.80 17.16
CA LYS A 13 -26.16 14.20 17.51
C LYS A 13 -25.60 13.38 18.69
N ASP A 14 -26.40 13.22 19.75
CA ASP A 14 -25.96 12.55 20.97
C ASP A 14 -25.67 11.07 20.73
N PHE A 15 -26.49 10.39 19.91
CA PHE A 15 -26.21 9.04 19.47
C PHE A 15 -24.87 8.96 18.74
N CYS A 16 -24.60 9.90 17.84
CA CYS A 16 -23.36 9.95 17.07
C CYS A 16 -22.13 10.17 17.96
N ILE A 17 -22.21 11.05 18.97
CA ILE A 17 -21.15 11.25 19.97
C ILE A 17 -20.90 9.96 20.73
N ALA A 18 -21.96 9.37 21.26
CA ALA A 18 -21.88 8.16 22.07
C ALA A 18 -21.37 6.97 21.23
N PHE A 19 -21.72 6.88 19.94
CA PHE A 19 -21.19 5.89 19.01
C PHE A 19 -19.68 6.08 18.78
N VAL A 20 -19.22 7.31 18.58
CA VAL A 20 -17.78 7.58 18.41
C VAL A 20 -17.00 7.28 19.70
N GLU A 21 -17.58 7.59 20.86
CA GLU A 21 -17.00 7.22 22.16
C GLU A 21 -16.95 5.70 22.33
N TYR A 22 -18.03 5.00 22.01
CA TYR A 22 -18.06 3.53 21.98
C TYR A 22 -16.95 2.96 21.09
N LEU A 23 -16.72 3.51 19.89
CA LEU A 23 -15.61 3.06 19.04
C LEU A 23 -14.22 3.31 19.66
N LYS A 24 -14.06 4.35 20.47
CA LYS A 24 -12.78 4.74 21.09
C LYS A 24 -12.47 3.92 22.34
N THR A 25 -13.45 3.75 23.23
CA THR A 25 -13.23 3.21 24.59
C THR A 25 -14.14 2.03 24.93
N GLY A 26 -15.36 1.98 24.38
CA GLY A 26 -16.36 0.97 24.71
C GLY A 26 -16.22 -0.36 23.96
N TYR A 27 -15.80 -0.32 22.69
CA TYR A 27 -15.61 -1.51 21.87
C TYR A 27 -14.29 -2.18 22.20
N LYS A 28 -14.37 -3.47 22.55
CA LYS A 28 -13.21 -4.33 22.77
C LYS A 28 -13.08 -5.32 21.61
N THR A 29 -11.87 -5.43 21.08
CA THR A 29 -11.53 -6.48 20.10
C THR A 29 -11.64 -7.86 20.75
N ALA A 30 -11.58 -8.93 19.94
CA ALA A 30 -11.55 -10.31 20.45
C ALA A 30 -10.42 -10.58 21.46
N LYS A 31 -9.38 -9.72 21.48
CA LYS A 31 -8.25 -9.78 22.43
C LYS A 31 -8.43 -8.88 23.67
N GLY A 32 -9.59 -8.24 23.83
CA GLY A 32 -9.85 -7.30 24.93
C GLY A 32 -9.25 -5.91 24.75
N GLU A 33 -8.59 -5.62 23.63
CA GLU A 33 -7.93 -4.32 23.38
C GLU A 33 -8.89 -3.30 22.75
N ASN A 34 -8.61 -2.00 22.96
CA ASN A 34 -9.30 -0.91 22.25
C ASN A 34 -8.99 -0.91 20.75
N LEU A 35 -9.89 -0.33 19.95
CA LEU A 35 -9.60 -0.13 18.53
C LEU A 35 -8.44 0.83 18.32
N LYS A 36 -7.56 0.50 17.36
CA LYS A 36 -6.57 1.45 16.85
C LYS A 36 -7.28 2.70 16.31
N PRO A 37 -6.74 3.91 16.49
CA PRO A 37 -7.39 5.16 16.06
C PRO A 37 -7.81 5.16 14.59
N LYS A 38 -6.96 4.61 13.71
CA LYS A 38 -7.27 4.47 12.28
C LYS A 38 -8.47 3.55 12.01
N THR A 39 -8.61 2.47 12.79
CA THR A 39 -9.74 1.54 12.68
C THR A 39 -11.05 2.20 13.13
N ALA A 40 -11.03 2.91 14.27
CA ALA A 40 -12.17 3.69 14.74
C ALA A 40 -12.58 4.75 13.72
N PHE A 41 -11.62 5.49 13.15
CA PHE A 41 -11.86 6.45 12.07
C PHE A 41 -12.53 5.81 10.85
N ASN A 42 -12.02 4.65 10.38
CA ASN A 42 -12.59 3.98 9.21
C ASN A 42 -14.03 3.50 9.47
N ARG A 43 -14.31 2.94 10.66
CA ARG A 43 -15.68 2.56 11.06
C ARG A 43 -16.62 3.76 11.12
N GLN A 44 -16.14 4.89 11.66
CA GLN A 44 -16.89 6.14 11.63
C GLN A 44 -17.18 6.60 10.19
N CYS A 45 -16.21 6.51 9.28
CA CYS A 45 -16.45 6.86 7.86
C CYS A 45 -17.51 5.96 7.22
N THR A 46 -17.51 4.66 7.49
CA THR A 46 -18.56 3.76 7.02
C THR A 46 -19.93 4.18 7.56
N PHE A 47 -20.01 4.53 8.84
CA PHE A 47 -21.25 5.01 9.46
C PHE A 47 -21.73 6.34 8.84
N VAL A 48 -20.83 7.29 8.60
CA VAL A 48 -21.13 8.54 7.89
C VAL A 48 -21.70 8.24 6.49
N THR A 49 -21.10 7.30 5.76
CA THR A 49 -21.60 6.89 4.43
C THR A 49 -22.99 6.28 4.51
N ALA A 50 -23.25 5.40 5.48
CA ALA A 50 -24.57 4.81 5.68
C ALA A 50 -25.64 5.89 5.96
N LEU A 51 -25.34 6.86 6.82
CA LEU A 51 -26.25 7.98 7.09
C LEU A 51 -26.44 8.90 5.88
N ASN A 52 -25.41 9.11 5.06
CA ASN A 52 -25.57 9.83 3.79
C ASN A 52 -26.48 9.08 2.80
N VAL A 53 -26.49 7.74 2.81
CA VAL A 53 -27.45 6.96 2.04
C VAL A 53 -28.86 7.21 2.59
N ALA A 54 -29.06 7.13 3.91
CA ALA A 54 -30.36 7.39 4.53
C ALA A 54 -30.91 8.80 4.23
N VAL A 55 -30.05 9.81 4.11
CA VAL A 55 -30.45 11.15 3.66
C VAL A 55 -30.91 11.14 2.20
N ARG A 56 -30.17 10.48 1.31
CA ARG A 56 -30.53 10.40 -0.13
C ARG A 56 -31.85 9.66 -0.36
N GLU A 57 -32.14 8.65 0.46
CA GLU A 57 -33.40 7.90 0.43
C GLU A 57 -34.54 8.62 1.18
N GLY A 58 -34.30 9.81 1.75
CA GLY A 58 -35.32 10.59 2.46
C GLY A 58 -35.73 10.03 3.83
N ILE A 59 -34.99 9.06 4.38
CA ILE A 59 -35.28 8.45 5.70
C ILE A 59 -35.00 9.45 6.83
N ILE A 60 -33.96 10.27 6.67
CA ILE A 60 -33.59 11.35 7.59
C ILE A 60 -33.31 12.64 6.81
N PRO A 61 -33.59 13.83 7.38
CA PRO A 61 -33.45 15.09 6.65
C PRO A 61 -31.99 15.53 6.45
N THR A 62 -31.09 15.15 7.37
CA THR A 62 -29.66 15.50 7.31
C THR A 62 -28.83 14.46 8.03
N ASN A 63 -27.53 14.40 7.73
CA ASN A 63 -26.61 13.49 8.39
C ASN A 63 -26.16 14.07 9.76
N PRO A 64 -26.55 13.46 10.89
CA PRO A 64 -26.21 13.97 12.23
C PRO A 64 -24.70 14.01 12.51
N MET A 65 -23.90 13.22 11.80
CA MET A 65 -22.43 13.27 11.91
C MET A 65 -21.82 14.61 11.47
N ASN A 66 -22.57 15.44 10.72
CA ASN A 66 -22.14 16.78 10.33
C ASN A 66 -22.26 17.80 11.48
N LEU A 67 -23.01 17.47 12.54
CA LEU A 67 -23.17 18.30 13.74
C LEU A 67 -22.03 18.11 14.75
N LEU A 68 -21.14 17.13 14.53
CA LEU A 68 -20.00 16.86 15.38
C LEU A 68 -18.82 17.75 15.00
N SER A 69 -18.23 18.38 16.02
CA SER A 69 -16.98 19.12 15.93
C SER A 69 -15.79 18.20 15.62
N HIS A 70 -14.67 18.81 15.25
CA HIS A 70 -13.44 18.07 14.95
C HIS A 70 -12.91 17.24 16.15
N HIS A 71 -13.19 17.64 17.39
CA HIS A 71 -12.71 16.95 18.59
C HIS A 71 -13.57 15.75 18.97
N GLU A 72 -14.89 15.83 18.72
CA GLU A 72 -15.83 14.74 18.99
C GLU A 72 -15.56 13.54 18.06
N ARG A 73 -15.14 13.82 16.82
CA ARG A 73 -14.89 12.78 15.80
C ARG A 73 -13.65 11.94 16.11
N ALA A 74 -13.67 10.67 15.67
CA ALA A 74 -12.49 9.84 15.58
C ALA A 74 -11.50 10.47 14.59
N LYS A 75 -10.21 10.40 14.92
CA LYS A 75 -9.13 10.97 14.10
C LYS A 75 -8.31 9.84 13.49
N ALA A 76 -7.96 10.00 12.22
CA ALA A 76 -6.98 9.12 11.60
C ALA A 76 -5.59 9.43 12.20
N SER A 77 -4.98 8.46 12.85
CA SER A 77 -3.55 8.54 13.19
C SER A 77 -2.73 8.33 11.91
N LYS A 78 -1.69 9.15 11.70
CA LYS A 78 -0.67 8.84 10.69
C LYS A 78 0.16 7.67 11.21
N GLY A 79 -0.04 6.48 10.65
CA GLY A 79 0.85 5.34 10.91
C GLY A 79 2.15 5.53 10.16
N LYS A 80 3.29 5.19 10.80
CA LYS A 80 4.57 5.04 10.11
C LYS A 80 4.43 3.88 9.13
N ARG A 81 4.74 4.13 7.85
CA ARG A 81 4.73 3.08 6.83
C ARG A 81 6.15 2.57 6.70
N ASP A 82 6.35 1.28 6.98
CA ASP A 82 7.65 0.67 6.83
C ASP A 82 7.99 0.48 5.35
N TYR A 83 9.27 0.65 5.06
CA TYR A 83 9.91 0.37 3.78
C TYR A 83 11.31 -0.16 4.06
N LEU A 84 11.87 -0.88 3.10
CA LEU A 84 13.21 -1.41 3.19
C LEU A 84 14.21 -0.48 2.53
N THR A 85 15.38 -0.30 3.14
CA THR A 85 16.52 0.36 2.50
C THR A 85 17.14 -0.57 1.46
N ILE A 86 17.98 -0.02 0.58
CA ILE A 86 18.71 -0.81 -0.42
C ILE A 86 19.53 -1.93 0.26
N ASP A 87 20.17 -1.64 1.40
CA ASP A 87 20.96 -2.65 2.11
C ASP A 87 20.10 -3.72 2.80
N GLU A 88 18.91 -3.36 3.30
CA GLU A 88 17.94 -4.34 3.80
C GLU A 88 17.44 -5.26 2.67
N VAL A 89 17.18 -4.71 1.48
CA VAL A 89 16.82 -5.52 0.31
C VAL A 89 17.96 -6.46 -0.08
N LYS A 90 19.22 -5.99 -0.07
CA LYS A 90 20.39 -6.85 -0.31
C LYS A 90 20.49 -7.98 0.72
N ARG A 91 20.24 -7.71 2.01
CA ARG A 91 20.21 -8.75 3.05
C ARG A 91 19.10 -9.77 2.81
N LEU A 92 17.88 -9.33 2.43
CA LEU A 92 16.82 -10.25 2.03
C LEU A 92 17.24 -11.14 0.85
N ILE A 93 17.85 -10.56 -0.19
CA ILE A 93 18.32 -11.32 -1.35
C ILE A 93 19.29 -12.43 -0.94
N ALA A 94 20.24 -12.11 -0.07
CA ALA A 94 21.23 -13.06 0.45
C ALA A 94 20.64 -14.09 1.42
N THR A 95 19.50 -13.80 2.05
CA THR A 95 18.85 -14.69 3.02
C THR A 95 17.98 -15.73 2.28
N PRO A 96 18.13 -17.04 2.59
CA PRO A 96 17.24 -18.07 2.07
C PRO A 96 15.78 -17.82 2.46
N CYS A 97 14.84 -18.06 1.54
CA CYS A 97 13.41 -18.00 1.83
C CYS A 97 12.81 -19.39 1.60
N LYS A 98 11.96 -19.86 2.53
CA LYS A 98 11.30 -21.16 2.42
C LYS A 98 10.41 -21.29 1.17
N ASN A 99 9.89 -20.16 0.68
CA ASN A 99 9.05 -20.12 -0.52
C ASN A 99 9.68 -19.22 -1.58
N ASN A 100 10.30 -19.83 -2.59
CA ASN A 100 10.97 -19.11 -3.68
C ASN A 100 10.00 -18.28 -4.52
N MET A 101 8.76 -18.73 -4.71
CA MET A 101 7.78 -17.95 -5.46
C MET A 101 7.39 -16.65 -4.74
N VAL A 102 7.22 -16.70 -3.41
CA VAL A 102 6.99 -15.50 -2.59
C VAL A 102 8.22 -14.58 -2.62
N LYS A 103 9.44 -15.13 -2.51
CA LYS A 103 10.69 -14.37 -2.64
C LYS A 103 10.75 -13.64 -3.98
N ASN A 104 10.55 -14.36 -5.08
CA ASN A 104 10.55 -13.83 -6.44
C ASN A 104 9.49 -12.75 -6.63
N ALA A 105 8.24 -13.01 -6.25
CA ALA A 105 7.15 -12.04 -6.37
C ALA A 105 7.40 -10.78 -5.52
N TYR A 106 7.91 -10.91 -4.30
CA TYR A 106 8.19 -9.77 -3.43
C TYR A 106 9.34 -8.91 -3.97
N LEU A 107 10.43 -9.52 -4.40
CA LEU A 107 11.59 -8.82 -4.95
C LEU A 107 11.31 -8.22 -6.32
N PHE A 108 10.49 -8.88 -7.14
CA PHE A 108 9.93 -8.31 -8.36
C PHE A 108 9.15 -7.02 -8.04
N ALA A 109 8.23 -7.07 -7.08
CA ALA A 109 7.44 -5.90 -6.66
C ALA A 109 8.30 -4.78 -6.04
N CYS A 110 9.44 -5.11 -5.40
CA CYS A 110 10.42 -4.10 -4.97
C CYS A 110 11.08 -3.36 -6.14
N ASN A 111 11.07 -3.93 -7.35
CA ASN A 111 11.70 -3.37 -8.55
C ASN A 111 10.71 -2.83 -9.59
N CYS A 112 9.40 -3.06 -9.43
CA CYS A 112 8.37 -2.55 -10.35
C CYS A 112 7.17 -1.88 -9.65
N GLY A 113 7.08 -1.94 -8.32
CA GLY A 113 6.09 -1.20 -7.54
C GLY A 113 4.65 -1.71 -7.62
N LEU A 114 4.40 -2.92 -8.13
CA LEU A 114 3.06 -3.49 -8.24
C LEU A 114 2.42 -3.80 -6.88
N ARG A 115 1.08 -3.84 -6.85
CA ARG A 115 0.34 -4.35 -5.68
C ARG A 115 0.25 -5.87 -5.76
N LEU A 116 0.06 -6.55 -4.62
CA LEU A 116 -0.12 -7.99 -4.57
C LEU A 116 -1.23 -8.48 -5.51
N GLY A 117 -2.38 -7.82 -5.49
CA GLY A 117 -3.50 -8.17 -6.36
C GLY A 117 -3.23 -7.97 -7.86
N ASP A 118 -2.27 -7.10 -8.22
CA ASP A 118 -1.84 -6.91 -9.61
C ASP A 118 -0.83 -8.01 -9.97
N VAL A 119 0.13 -8.33 -9.09
CA VAL A 119 1.10 -9.43 -9.27
C VAL A 119 0.43 -10.79 -9.41
N ARG A 120 -0.63 -11.06 -8.62
CA ARG A 120 -1.40 -12.31 -8.71
C ARG A 120 -2.09 -12.52 -10.04
N LYS A 121 -2.45 -11.43 -10.72
CA LYS A 121 -3.18 -11.46 -12.00
C LYS A 121 -2.25 -11.27 -13.19
N LEU A 122 -0.96 -11.03 -12.93
CA LEU A 122 0.02 -10.73 -13.96
C LEU A 122 0.23 -11.94 -14.85
N LYS A 123 0.00 -11.75 -16.15
CA LYS A 123 0.19 -12.77 -17.18
C LYS A 123 1.42 -12.49 -18.02
N TRP A 124 1.94 -13.52 -18.67
CA TRP A 124 3.04 -13.35 -19.62
C TRP A 124 2.67 -12.46 -20.80
N GLY A 125 1.41 -12.49 -21.25
CA GLY A 125 0.89 -11.59 -22.29
C GLY A 125 0.84 -10.10 -21.91
N ASP A 126 0.93 -9.76 -20.62
CA ASP A 126 0.97 -8.37 -20.15
C ASP A 126 2.38 -7.75 -20.30
N ILE A 127 3.38 -8.58 -20.65
CA ILE A 127 4.79 -8.20 -20.75
C ILE A 127 5.19 -8.23 -22.22
N THR A 128 5.57 -7.07 -22.76
CA THR A 128 6.02 -6.93 -24.14
C THR A 128 7.48 -6.47 -24.19
N GLN A 129 8.14 -6.75 -25.31
CA GLN A 129 9.48 -6.27 -25.59
C GLN A 129 9.43 -5.35 -26.80
N ASP A 130 9.93 -4.12 -26.65
CA ASP A 130 10.04 -3.13 -27.71
C ASP A 130 11.47 -2.56 -27.72
N ASN A 131 12.17 -2.67 -28.85
CA ASN A 131 13.54 -2.17 -29.04
C ASN A 131 14.51 -2.56 -27.91
N GLY A 132 14.45 -3.82 -27.45
CA GLY A 132 15.29 -4.33 -26.36
C GLY A 132 14.84 -3.92 -24.94
N ARG A 133 13.78 -3.12 -24.81
CA ARG A 133 13.19 -2.71 -23.54
C ARG A 133 11.98 -3.57 -23.23
N TRP A 134 11.93 -4.06 -22.01
CA TRP A 134 10.80 -4.83 -21.51
C TRP A 134 9.81 -3.88 -20.85
N ILE A 135 8.55 -3.97 -21.24
CA ILE A 135 7.48 -3.11 -20.76
C ILE A 135 6.37 -3.98 -20.22
N LEU A 136 6.02 -3.73 -18.97
CA LEU A 136 4.83 -4.29 -18.35
C LEU A 136 3.65 -3.35 -18.60
N SER A 137 2.55 -3.88 -19.11
CA SER A 137 1.31 -3.12 -19.34
C SER A 137 0.18 -3.70 -18.50
N VAL A 138 -0.17 -3.04 -17.40
CA VAL A 138 -1.21 -3.52 -16.49
C VAL A 138 -2.26 -2.47 -16.18
N ILE A 139 -3.51 -2.91 -16.10
CA ILE A 139 -4.59 -2.12 -15.49
C ILE A 139 -4.61 -2.50 -14.01
N MET A 140 -4.04 -1.64 -13.17
CA MET A 140 -4.00 -1.90 -11.73
C MET A 140 -5.42 -1.89 -11.15
N ASN A 141 -5.74 -2.80 -10.23
CA ASN A 141 -7.12 -2.97 -9.68
C ASN A 141 -7.76 -1.69 -9.06
N LYS A 142 -6.99 -0.64 -8.80
CA LYS A 142 -7.47 0.65 -8.26
C LYS A 142 -7.38 1.82 -9.24
N SER A 143 -6.87 1.59 -10.44
CA SER A 143 -6.64 2.61 -11.45
C SER A 143 -7.30 2.13 -12.74
N GLU A 144 -8.27 2.86 -13.25
CA GLU A 144 -8.97 2.49 -14.50
C GLU A 144 -8.08 2.61 -15.75
N LYS A 145 -6.96 3.32 -15.63
CA LYS A 145 -6.03 3.56 -16.75
C LYS A 145 -4.91 2.51 -16.80
N PRO A 146 -4.57 1.99 -18.00
CA PRO A 146 -3.38 1.18 -18.19
C PRO A 146 -2.13 1.95 -17.75
N ILE A 147 -1.21 1.25 -17.09
CA ILE A 147 0.09 1.79 -16.69
C ILE A 147 1.17 0.95 -17.35
N HIS A 148 2.10 1.64 -18.00
CA HIS A 148 3.29 1.05 -18.58
C HIS A 148 4.46 1.20 -17.62
N ILE A 149 5.04 0.08 -17.20
CA ILE A 149 6.17 0.03 -16.26
C ILE A 149 7.36 -0.59 -16.98
N PRO A 150 8.44 0.17 -17.22
CA PRO A 150 9.68 -0.41 -17.73
C PRO A 150 10.25 -1.45 -16.76
N LEU A 151 10.51 -2.66 -17.25
CA LEU A 151 11.11 -3.74 -16.47
C LEU A 151 12.62 -3.76 -16.68
N GLY A 152 13.34 -3.13 -15.76
CA GLY A 152 14.80 -3.19 -15.72
C GLY A 152 15.34 -4.60 -15.45
N VAL A 153 16.66 -4.76 -15.60
CA VAL A 153 17.37 -6.04 -15.38
C VAL A 153 17.05 -6.65 -14.01
N GLN A 154 17.01 -5.81 -12.96
CA GLN A 154 16.74 -6.29 -11.60
C GLN A 154 15.31 -6.80 -11.42
N ALA A 155 14.30 -6.18 -12.04
CA ALA A 155 12.94 -6.71 -12.02
C ALA A 155 12.88 -8.09 -12.71
N ARG A 156 13.44 -8.19 -13.93
CA ARG A 156 13.39 -9.43 -14.72
C ARG A 156 14.11 -10.60 -14.06
N ARG A 157 15.19 -10.35 -13.32
CA ARG A 157 15.91 -11.38 -12.54
C ARG A 157 14.99 -12.14 -11.57
N TRP A 158 13.92 -11.52 -11.10
CA TRP A 158 12.98 -12.12 -10.15
C TRP A 158 11.73 -12.69 -10.82
N MET A 159 11.64 -12.65 -12.15
CA MET A 159 10.59 -13.36 -12.88
C MET A 159 10.99 -14.83 -13.00
N PRO A 160 10.12 -15.79 -12.60
CA PRO A 160 10.41 -17.20 -12.79
C PRO A 160 10.49 -17.52 -14.29
N GLY A 161 11.40 -18.41 -14.70
CA GLY A 161 11.50 -18.82 -16.11
C GLY A 161 11.93 -17.71 -17.08
N CYS A 162 12.60 -16.65 -16.62
CA CYS A 162 13.03 -15.54 -17.50
C CYS A 162 13.96 -16.00 -18.65
N GLU A 163 14.61 -17.16 -18.53
CA GLU A 163 15.43 -17.78 -19.59
C GLU A 163 14.58 -18.51 -20.64
N ASP A 164 13.33 -18.83 -20.31
CA ASP A 164 12.36 -19.59 -21.13
C ASP A 164 11.24 -18.68 -21.68
N SER A 165 11.44 -17.36 -21.74
CA SER A 165 10.41 -16.36 -22.08
C SER A 165 9.69 -16.56 -23.43
N GLY A 166 10.14 -17.51 -24.28
CA GLY A 166 9.49 -17.94 -25.51
C GLY A 166 8.60 -19.18 -25.41
N LYS A 167 8.48 -19.83 -24.23
CA LYS A 167 7.69 -21.07 -24.04
C LYS A 167 6.43 -20.88 -23.18
N HIS A 168 6.23 -19.71 -22.60
CA HIS A 168 5.08 -19.47 -21.73
C HIS A 168 3.85 -19.04 -22.55
N ASP A 169 2.72 -19.68 -22.27
CA ASP A 169 1.44 -19.27 -22.86
C ASP A 169 1.08 -17.85 -22.40
N ALA A 170 0.60 -17.01 -23.30
CA ALA A 170 0.29 -15.61 -23.02
C ALA A 170 -0.80 -15.46 -21.93
N GLY A 171 -1.67 -16.46 -21.76
CA GLY A 171 -2.72 -16.50 -20.75
C GLY A 171 -2.25 -16.97 -19.37
N SER A 172 -1.09 -17.61 -19.28
CA SER A 172 -0.53 -18.15 -18.04
C SER A 172 0.02 -17.05 -17.11
N LEU A 173 -0.04 -17.30 -15.80
CA LEU A 173 0.40 -16.33 -14.79
C LEU A 173 1.92 -16.33 -14.70
N VAL A 174 2.51 -15.14 -14.50
CA VAL A 174 3.95 -15.01 -14.24
C VAL A 174 4.29 -15.59 -12.87
N PHE A 175 3.44 -15.38 -11.87
CA PHE A 175 3.65 -15.87 -10.50
C PHE A 175 2.54 -16.85 -10.10
N GLU A 176 2.71 -18.11 -10.46
CA GLU A 176 1.76 -19.18 -10.14
C GLU A 176 1.80 -19.58 -8.66
N HIS A 177 0.69 -20.11 -8.14
CA HIS A 177 0.60 -20.70 -6.80
C HIS A 177 1.01 -19.79 -5.62
N LEU A 178 0.87 -18.47 -5.74
CA LEU A 178 1.09 -17.55 -4.64
C LEU A 178 0.08 -17.82 -3.49
N PRO A 179 0.53 -18.03 -2.23
CA PRO A 179 -0.35 -18.33 -1.11
C PRO A 179 -1.27 -17.15 -0.79
N GLY A 180 -2.31 -17.33 0.01
CA GLY A 180 -3.23 -16.24 0.41
C GLY A 180 -2.53 -15.08 1.14
N ASP A 181 -3.17 -13.91 1.18
CA ASP A 181 -2.55 -12.65 1.65
C ASP A 181 -1.97 -12.74 3.08
N SER A 182 -2.70 -13.36 4.01
CA SER A 182 -2.22 -13.56 5.39
C SER A 182 -0.96 -14.44 5.41
N HIS A 183 -1.00 -15.57 4.71
CA HIS A 183 0.10 -16.53 4.66
C HIS A 183 1.35 -15.95 3.97
N ILE A 184 1.18 -15.15 2.91
CA ILE A 184 2.29 -14.40 2.31
C ILE A 184 2.95 -13.49 3.35
N ASN A 185 2.16 -12.75 4.13
CA ASN A 185 2.72 -11.85 5.14
C ASN A 185 3.41 -12.61 6.28
N ASP A 186 2.92 -13.80 6.66
CA ASP A 186 3.59 -14.66 7.64
C ASP A 186 4.95 -15.15 7.13
N ILE A 187 5.01 -15.58 5.87
CA ILE A 187 6.27 -15.98 5.20
C ILE A 187 7.25 -14.79 5.16
N LEU A 188 6.78 -13.61 4.74
CA LEU A 188 7.61 -12.40 4.67
C LEU A 188 8.12 -11.97 6.04
N LYS A 189 7.30 -12.10 7.09
CA LYS A 189 7.69 -11.77 8.47
C LYS A 189 8.82 -12.67 8.95
N ILE A 190 8.72 -13.98 8.72
CA ILE A 190 9.76 -14.95 9.10
C ILE A 190 11.04 -14.65 8.30
N TRP A 191 10.93 -14.53 6.98
CA TRP A 191 12.08 -14.27 6.12
C TRP A 191 12.80 -12.94 6.43
N ALA A 192 12.05 -11.89 6.78
CA ALA A 192 12.61 -10.63 7.23
C ALA A 192 13.34 -10.76 8.58
N ALA A 193 12.77 -11.51 9.52
CA ALA A 193 13.42 -11.78 10.80
C ALA A 193 14.73 -12.56 10.61
N ASP A 194 14.74 -13.58 9.75
CA ASP A 194 15.94 -14.35 9.40
C ASP A 194 17.03 -13.47 8.76
N ALA A 195 16.64 -12.42 8.05
CA ALA A 195 17.55 -11.42 7.46
C ALA A 195 18.00 -10.31 8.44
N GLY A 196 17.62 -10.40 9.72
CA GLY A 196 17.92 -9.40 10.75
C GLY A 196 17.17 -8.07 10.59
N ILE A 197 15.99 -8.08 9.95
CA ILE A 197 15.17 -6.89 9.71
C ILE A 197 14.09 -6.80 10.79
N THR A 198 14.12 -5.72 11.58
CA THR A 198 13.19 -5.49 12.70
C THR A 198 11.89 -4.78 12.31
N LYS A 199 11.81 -4.31 11.06
CA LYS A 199 10.64 -3.60 10.51
C LYS A 199 9.47 -4.56 10.26
N SER A 200 8.24 -4.03 10.27
CA SER A 200 7.05 -4.82 9.94
C SER A 200 6.94 -5.02 8.42
N VAL A 201 7.56 -6.09 7.91
CA VAL A 201 7.51 -6.43 6.48
C VAL A 201 6.16 -7.10 6.14
N THR A 202 5.47 -6.54 5.16
CA THR A 202 4.25 -7.10 4.55
C THR A 202 4.38 -6.99 3.05
N TYR A 203 3.53 -7.62 2.25
CA TYR A 203 3.67 -7.48 0.80
C TYR A 203 3.59 -6.02 0.34
N HIS A 204 2.79 -5.17 1.01
CA HIS A 204 2.70 -3.75 0.66
C HIS A 204 4.00 -2.97 0.90
N THR A 205 4.89 -3.44 1.78
CA THR A 205 6.19 -2.78 1.99
C THR A 205 7.09 -2.89 0.76
N SER A 206 6.91 -3.87 -0.13
CA SER A 206 7.64 -3.93 -1.41
C SER A 206 7.41 -2.68 -2.26
N ARG A 207 6.18 -2.20 -2.32
CA ARG A 207 5.79 -1.01 -3.08
C ARG A 207 6.33 0.27 -2.45
N HIS A 208 6.37 0.35 -1.11
CA HIS A 208 7.04 1.44 -0.43
C HIS A 208 8.56 1.41 -0.67
N THR A 209 9.14 0.22 -0.64
CA THR A 209 10.56 -0.02 -0.93
C THR A 209 10.91 0.44 -2.34
N PHE A 210 10.14 0.06 -3.36
CA PHE A 210 10.33 0.54 -4.74
C PHE A 210 10.34 2.08 -4.83
N ALA A 211 9.34 2.73 -4.24
CA ALA A 211 9.22 4.18 -4.27
C ALA A 211 10.40 4.88 -3.59
N THR A 212 10.77 4.40 -2.40
CA THR A 212 11.85 4.98 -1.60
C THR A 212 13.21 4.74 -2.23
N MET A 213 13.46 3.57 -2.82
CA MET A 213 14.69 3.29 -3.58
C MET A 213 14.82 4.22 -4.78
N LEU A 214 13.77 4.39 -5.61
CA LEU A 214 13.84 5.30 -6.76
C LEU A 214 14.09 6.75 -6.34
N LEU A 215 13.42 7.25 -5.31
CA LEU A 215 13.64 8.59 -4.79
C LEU A 215 15.07 8.78 -4.27
N THR A 216 15.59 7.76 -3.58
CA THR A 216 16.98 7.74 -3.06
C THR A 216 18.00 7.73 -4.21
N LEU A 217 17.70 7.01 -5.29
CA LEU A 217 18.57 6.89 -6.47
C LEU A 217 18.46 8.07 -7.45
N GLY A 218 17.68 9.11 -7.13
CA GLY A 218 17.66 10.33 -7.93
C GLY A 218 16.34 10.65 -8.60
N ALA A 219 15.43 9.68 -8.75
CA ALA A 219 14.17 9.89 -9.47
C ALA A 219 13.30 10.96 -8.81
N ASP A 220 12.58 11.74 -9.64
CA ASP A 220 11.67 12.77 -9.15
C ASP A 220 10.33 12.18 -8.66
N LEU A 221 9.63 12.95 -7.84
CA LEU A 221 8.37 12.52 -7.21
C LEU A 221 7.27 12.22 -8.23
N TYR A 222 7.22 12.96 -9.35
CA TYR A 222 6.20 12.78 -10.37
C TYR A 222 6.42 11.46 -11.10
N THR A 223 7.65 11.17 -11.53
CA THR A 223 8.02 9.88 -12.14
C THR A 223 7.67 8.71 -11.24
N VAL A 224 8.06 8.75 -9.96
CA VAL A 224 7.71 7.71 -8.98
C VAL A 224 6.19 7.58 -8.82
N SER A 225 5.47 8.70 -8.77
CA SER A 225 4.00 8.70 -8.69
C SER A 225 3.33 8.02 -9.88
N LYS A 226 3.87 8.19 -11.10
CA LYS A 226 3.34 7.59 -12.32
C LYS A 226 3.65 6.10 -12.41
N LEU A 227 4.87 5.69 -12.07
CA LEU A 227 5.26 4.27 -12.00
C LEU A 227 4.42 3.50 -10.97
N LEU A 228 4.09 4.15 -9.86
CA LEU A 228 3.18 3.57 -8.87
C LEU A 228 1.72 3.55 -9.36
N GLY A 229 1.31 4.37 -10.33
CA GLY A 229 -0.09 4.48 -10.70
C GLY A 229 -0.92 5.20 -9.64
N HIS A 230 -0.39 6.28 -9.05
CA HIS A 230 -1.15 7.13 -8.16
C HIS A 230 -1.96 8.15 -8.96
N SER A 231 -3.27 8.21 -8.73
CA SER A 231 -4.18 9.20 -9.33
C SER A 231 -3.86 10.63 -8.90
N GLN A 232 -3.39 10.81 -7.67
CA GLN A 232 -2.98 12.09 -7.11
C GLN A 232 -1.56 12.01 -6.56
N ILE A 233 -0.73 13.01 -6.87
CA ILE A 233 0.65 13.10 -6.37
C ILE A 233 0.73 13.16 -4.84
N LYS A 234 -0.33 13.66 -4.19
CA LYS A 234 -0.49 13.69 -2.72
C LYS A 234 -0.31 12.30 -2.09
N ASN A 235 -0.65 11.22 -2.80
CA ASN A 235 -0.44 9.86 -2.31
C ASN A 235 1.05 9.48 -2.23
N THR A 236 1.90 10.12 -3.02
CA THR A 236 3.35 9.92 -3.07
C THR A 236 4.09 10.85 -2.11
N GLN A 237 3.47 11.97 -1.70
CA GLN A 237 4.02 12.89 -0.68
C GLN A 237 4.20 12.26 0.71
N ILE A 238 3.69 11.05 0.93
CA ILE A 238 3.99 10.25 2.12
C ILE A 238 5.50 10.00 2.31
N TYR A 239 6.31 10.14 1.25
CA TYR A 239 7.77 10.01 1.30
C TYR A 239 8.49 11.35 1.44
N ALA A 240 7.80 12.40 1.88
CA ALA A 240 8.35 13.75 2.00
C ALA A 240 9.65 13.83 2.82
N GLU A 241 9.82 12.99 3.84
CA GLU A 241 11.06 12.94 4.65
C GLU A 241 12.29 12.60 3.80
N ILE A 242 12.17 11.65 2.87
CA ILE A 242 13.26 11.28 1.95
C ILE A 242 13.55 12.42 0.97
N ILE A 243 12.50 13.09 0.50
CA ILE A 243 12.65 14.26 -0.39
C ILE A 243 13.35 15.40 0.33
N ASN A 244 13.00 15.65 1.60
CA ASN A 244 13.60 16.72 2.39
C ASN A 244 15.09 16.49 2.61
N ARG A 245 15.51 15.26 2.98
CA ARG A 245 16.94 14.92 3.11
C ARG A 245 17.72 15.21 1.82
N ARG A 246 17.12 14.96 0.65
CA ARG A 246 17.73 15.27 -0.64
C ARG A 246 17.81 16.76 -0.95
N LYS A 247 16.95 17.60 -0.38
CA LYS A 247 17.07 19.06 -0.56
C LYS A 247 18.35 19.56 0.09
N ASP A 248 18.68 19.06 1.28
CA ASP A 248 19.92 19.41 1.98
C ASP A 248 21.14 18.99 1.14
N GLU A 249 21.14 17.75 0.63
CA GLU A 249 22.20 17.26 -0.27
C GLU A 249 22.30 18.08 -1.57
N ALA A 250 21.16 18.49 -2.14
CA ALA A 250 21.12 19.27 -3.38
C ALA A 250 21.63 20.70 -3.20
N VAL A 251 21.36 21.33 -2.06
CA VAL A 251 21.93 22.65 -1.72
C VAL A 251 23.45 22.55 -1.61
N ASN A 252 23.95 21.50 -0.95
CA ASN A 252 25.40 21.29 -0.80
C ASN A 252 26.13 20.94 -2.12
N LEU A 253 25.42 20.68 -3.21
CA LEU A 253 26.04 20.57 -4.54
C LEU A 253 26.53 21.92 -5.05
N ILE A 254 25.92 23.03 -4.61
CA ILE A 254 26.35 24.39 -4.97
C ILE A 254 27.73 24.66 -4.39
N ASP A 255 28.01 24.20 -3.17
CA ASP A 255 29.30 24.38 -2.51
C ASP A 255 30.45 23.80 -3.35
N LYS A 256 30.23 22.64 -3.98
CA LYS A 256 31.21 21.99 -4.86
C LYS A 256 31.51 22.71 -6.19
N VAL A 257 30.78 23.78 -6.50
CA VAL A 257 30.98 24.58 -7.72
C VAL A 257 31.93 25.76 -7.46
N PHE A 258 32.06 26.17 -6.19
CA PHE A 258 32.86 27.33 -5.79
C PHE A 258 34.16 26.96 -5.04
N ASP A 259 34.42 25.65 -4.88
CA ASP A 259 35.70 25.06 -4.49
C ASP A 259 36.53 24.68 -5.73
#